data_AF-A0A4Z1FG88-F1
#
_entry.id   AF-A0A4Z1FG88-F1
#
_cell.length_a   1.000
_cell.length_b   1.000
_cell.length_c   1.000
_cell.angle_alpha   90.00
_cell.angle_beta   90.00
_cell.angle_gamma   90.00
#
_symmetry.space_group_name_H-M   'P 1'
#
loop_
_entity.id
_entity.type
_entity.pdbx_description
1 polymer ?
#
loop_
_entity_poly.entity_id
_entity_poly.type
_entity_poly.pdbx_seq_one_letter_code
_entity_poly.pdbx_strand_id
1 'polypeptide(L)'
;MSTYYRPEHGEVGSMGEEMEYFRIVPLNHPNREAMHASLQRRLEDLLKSLHGQDAIFENRIRELREELRSLSAGGGRMQAIRDNLVEEIDAEINVLSRQQRSLASSIDTVIGWCAELRGTGQA
;
A
#
# COMPACT_ATOMS: atom_id res chain seq x y z
N MET A 1 20.33 -11.33 -2.86
CA MET A 1 19.41 -10.88 -3.92
C MET A 1 18.46 -9.86 -3.28
N SER A 2 18.54 -8.58 -3.68
CA SER A 2 17.70 -7.52 -3.09
C SER A 2 16.38 -7.44 -3.84
N THR A 3 15.33 -8.05 -3.30
CA THR A 3 13.95 -7.89 -3.78
C THR A 3 13.43 -6.54 -3.29
N TYR A 4 13.83 -5.46 -3.97
CA TYR A 4 13.13 -4.19 -3.82
C TYR A 4 11.69 -4.41 -4.30
N TYR A 5 10.78 -4.55 -3.34
CA TYR A 5 9.35 -4.43 -3.60
C TYR A 5 9.14 -3.06 -4.24
N ARG A 6 8.79 -3.07 -5.53
CA ARG A 6 8.35 -1.90 -6.27
C ARG A 6 6.83 -1.88 -6.11
N PRO A 7 6.28 -1.01 -5.26
CA PRO A 7 4.84 -0.96 -5.06
C PRO A 7 4.18 -0.66 -6.40
N GLU A 8 2.90 -1.02 -6.54
CA GLU A 8 1.99 -0.57 -7.61
C GLU A 8 1.73 0.95 -7.57
N HIS A 9 2.74 1.76 -7.21
CA HIS A 9 2.73 3.22 -7.29
C HIS A 9 2.43 3.73 -8.71
N GLY A 10 2.64 2.90 -9.74
CA GLY A 10 2.19 3.20 -11.10
C GLY A 10 0.66 3.23 -11.25
N GLU A 11 -0.07 2.39 -10.51
CA GLU A 11 -1.53 2.33 -10.57
C GLU A 11 -2.17 3.53 -9.85
N VAL A 12 -1.62 3.91 -8.68
CA VAL A 12 -2.06 5.12 -7.97
C VAL A 12 -1.76 6.37 -8.79
N GLY A 13 -0.59 6.45 -9.42
CA GLY A 13 -0.23 7.56 -10.31
C GLY A 13 -1.16 7.67 -11.52
N SER A 14 -1.40 6.55 -12.22
CA SER A 14 -2.33 6.50 -13.35
C SER A 14 -3.76 6.83 -12.92
N MET A 15 -4.22 6.34 -11.77
CA MET A 15 -5.54 6.68 -11.24
C MET A 15 -5.66 8.17 -10.90
N GLY A 16 -4.58 8.79 -10.41
CA GLY A 16 -4.52 10.23 -10.17
C GLY A 16 -4.77 11.05 -11.44
N GLU A 17 -4.15 10.66 -12.56
CA GLU A 17 -4.37 11.32 -13.87
C GLU A 17 -5.82 11.19 -14.34
N GLU A 18 -6.44 10.02 -14.12
CA GLU A 18 -7.83 9.81 -14.49
C GLU A 18 -8.81 10.59 -13.61
N MET A 19 -8.50 10.74 -12.32
CA MET A 19 -9.25 11.61 -11.41
C MET A 19 -9.15 13.07 -11.84
N GLU A 20 -7.96 13.56 -12.19
CA GLU A 20 -7.80 14.92 -12.74
C GLU A 20 -8.59 15.11 -14.04
N TYR A 21 -8.56 14.11 -14.93
CA TYR A 21 -9.35 14.14 -16.16
C TYR A 21 -10.86 14.21 -15.86
N PHE A 22 -11.37 13.41 -14.93
CA PHE A 22 -12.78 13.42 -14.57
C PHE A 22 -13.26 14.77 -13.98
N ARG A 23 -12.39 15.43 -13.21
CA ARG A 23 -12.67 16.76 -12.63
C ARG A 23 -12.88 17.83 -13.69
N ILE A 24 -12.15 17.78 -14.80
CA ILE A 24 -12.25 18.78 -15.88
C ILE A 24 -13.37 18.46 -16.89
N VAL A 25 -13.90 17.25 -16.90
CA VAL A 25 -15.05 16.91 -17.76
C VAL A 25 -16.28 17.74 -17.33
N PRO A 26 -17.01 18.37 -18.26
CA PRO A 26 -18.22 19.11 -17.93
C PRO A 26 -19.30 18.23 -17.27
N LEU A 27 -20.08 18.80 -16.34
CA LEU A 27 -21.17 18.08 -15.65
C LEU A 27 -22.24 17.54 -16.63
N ASN A 28 -22.49 18.26 -17.72
CA ASN A 28 -23.45 17.90 -18.76
C ASN A 28 -22.89 16.97 -19.85
N HIS A 29 -21.67 16.45 -19.68
CA HIS A 29 -21.07 15.58 -20.66
C HIS A 29 -21.85 14.25 -20.74
N PRO A 30 -22.25 13.80 -21.95
CA PRO A 30 -23.17 12.66 -22.11
C PRO A 30 -22.64 11.33 -21.54
N ASN A 31 -21.32 11.19 -21.42
CA ASN A 31 -20.68 9.98 -20.87
C ASN A 31 -20.25 10.13 -19.40
N ARG A 32 -20.58 11.24 -18.72
CA ARG A 32 -20.05 11.52 -17.38
C ARG A 32 -20.46 10.45 -16.36
N GLU A 33 -21.71 10.01 -16.40
CA GLU A 33 -22.20 8.94 -15.51
C GLU A 33 -21.48 7.61 -15.75
N ALA A 34 -21.25 7.25 -17.02
CA ALA A 34 -20.51 6.04 -17.36
C ALA A 34 -19.04 6.12 -16.91
N MET A 35 -18.40 7.29 -17.05
CA MET A 35 -17.06 7.55 -16.54
C MET A 35 -17.01 7.45 -15.01
N HIS A 36 -17.99 8.05 -14.33
CA HIS A 36 -18.12 8.00 -12.88
C HIS A 36 -18.23 6.56 -12.38
N ALA A 37 -19.17 5.77 -12.90
CA ALA A 37 -19.34 4.37 -12.50
C ALA A 37 -18.10 3.51 -12.78
N SER A 38 -17.39 3.77 -13.88
CA SER A 38 -16.14 3.09 -14.22
C SER A 38 -15.03 3.44 -13.23
N LEU A 39 -14.84 4.73 -12.95
CA LEU A 39 -13.85 5.23 -12.00
C LEU A 39 -14.12 4.72 -10.60
N GLN A 40 -15.38 4.72 -10.16
CA GLN A 40 -15.77 4.23 -8.85
C GLN A 40 -15.33 2.76 -8.67
N ARG A 41 -15.67 1.90 -9.63
CA ARG A 41 -15.30 0.49 -9.57
C ARG A 41 -13.78 0.30 -9.51
N ARG A 42 -13.04 1.02 -10.35
CA ARG A 42 -11.58 0.90 -10.40
C ARG A 42 -10.91 1.43 -9.14
N LEU A 43 -11.45 2.49 -8.52
CA LEU A 43 -10.99 2.99 -7.22
C LEU A 43 -11.24 1.97 -6.10
N GLU A 44 -12.41 1.32 -6.10
CA GLU A 44 -12.74 0.25 -5.14
C GLU A 44 -11.81 -0.97 -5.30
N ASP A 45 -11.54 -1.39 -6.55
CA ASP A 45 -10.62 -2.48 -6.85
C ASP A 45 -9.17 -2.14 -6.44
N LEU A 46 -8.71 -0.92 -6.74
CA LEU A 46 -7.39 -0.43 -6.32
C LEU A 46 -7.28 -0.39 -4.80
N LEU A 47 -8.29 0.15 -4.11
CA LEU A 47 -8.31 0.20 -2.64
C LEU A 47 -8.24 -1.21 -2.03
N LYS A 48 -8.94 -2.18 -2.63
CA LYS A 48 -8.89 -3.58 -2.21
C LYS A 48 -7.49 -4.19 -2.43
N SER A 49 -6.84 -3.91 -3.55
CA SER A 49 -5.45 -4.33 -3.81
C SER A 49 -4.50 -3.78 -2.76
N LEU A 50 -4.57 -2.46 -2.50
CA LEU A 50 -3.70 -1.79 -1.54
C LEU A 50 -3.90 -2.31 -0.10
N HIS A 51 -5.14 -2.53 0.35
CA HIS A 51 -5.38 -3.16 1.65
C HIS A 51 -4.85 -4.60 1.71
N GLY A 52 -4.92 -5.36 0.61
CA GLY A 52 -4.32 -6.69 0.53
C GLY A 52 -2.80 -6.65 0.69
N GLN A 53 -2.13 -5.68 0.07
CA GLN A 53 -0.69 -5.46 0.21
C GLN A 53 -0.30 -5.05 1.63
N ASP A 54 -1.09 -4.19 2.27
CA ASP A 54 -0.84 -3.74 3.64
C ASP A 54 -0.90 -4.92 4.62
N ALA A 55 -1.93 -5.76 4.49
CA ALA A 55 -2.05 -6.99 5.28
C ALA A 55 -0.88 -7.98 5.07
N ILE A 56 -0.31 -8.04 3.86
CA ILE A 56 0.88 -8.86 3.59
C ILE A 56 2.09 -8.31 4.35
N PHE A 57 2.30 -6.99 4.31
CA PHE A 57 3.38 -6.35 5.06
C PHE A 57 3.24 -6.52 6.57
N GLU A 58 2.04 -6.32 7.12
CA GLU A 58 1.77 -6.53 8.55
C GLU A 58 2.11 -7.97 8.98
N ASN A 59 1.68 -8.96 8.20
CA ASN A 59 1.97 -10.36 8.49
C ASN A 59 3.47 -10.65 8.42
N ARG A 60 4.17 -10.18 7.39
CA ARG A 60 5.62 -10.41 7.27
C ARG A 60 6.41 -9.74 8.39
N ILE A 61 6.07 -8.51 8.76
CA ILE A 61 6.68 -7.81 9.89
C ILE A 61 6.43 -8.57 11.21
N ARG A 62 5.22 -9.11 11.40
CA ARG A 62 4.88 -9.91 12.58
C ARG A 62 5.71 -11.19 12.66
N GLU A 63 5.83 -11.93 11.56
CA GLU A 63 6.68 -13.14 11.47
C GLU A 63 8.14 -12.84 11.80
N LEU A 64 8.71 -11.79 11.20
CA LEU A 64 10.10 -11.38 11.47
C LEU A 64 10.31 -10.99 12.94
N ARG A 65 9.34 -10.31 13.56
CA ARG A 65 9.39 -9.99 15.00
C ARG A 65 9.31 -11.24 15.89
N GLU A 66 8.56 -12.26 15.48
CA GLU A 66 8.51 -13.56 16.16
C GLU A 66 9.85 -14.29 16.05
N GLU A 67 10.44 -14.30 14.84
CA GLU A 67 11.77 -14.87 14.59
C GLU A 67 12.84 -14.19 15.45
N LEU A 68 12.86 -12.85 15.48
CA LEU A 68 13.80 -12.08 16.30
C LEU A 68 13.67 -12.41 17.80
N ARG A 69 12.44 -12.52 18.31
CA ARG A 69 12.20 -12.96 19.71
C ARG A 69 12.73 -14.35 19.98
N SER A 70 12.57 -15.29 19.03
CA SER A 70 13.07 -16.66 19.18
C SER A 70 14.60 -16.71 19.21
N LEU A 71 15.27 -15.92 18.35
CA LEU A 71 16.73 -15.83 18.30
C LEU A 71 17.31 -15.20 19.57
N SER A 72 16.61 -14.22 20.13
CA SER A 72 16.98 -13.54 21.38
C SER A 72 17.00 -14.48 22.60
N ALA A 73 16.16 -15.53 22.60
CA ALA A 73 16.06 -16.49 23.70
C ALA A 73 17.16 -17.57 23.68
N GLY A 74 17.85 -17.75 22.55
CA GLY A 74 18.95 -18.71 22.39
C GLY A 74 20.31 -18.14 22.83
N GLY A 75 20.78 -18.51 24.03
CA GLY A 75 22.13 -18.20 24.50
C GLY A 75 23.13 -19.32 24.17
N GLY A 76 24.26 -19.00 23.53
CA GLY A 76 25.28 -20.01 23.20
C GLY A 76 26.49 -19.50 22.41
N ARG A 77 27.40 -20.43 22.05
CA ARG A 77 28.73 -20.18 21.44
C ARG A 77 28.70 -19.56 20.01
N MET A 78 27.53 -19.36 19.41
CA MET A 78 27.36 -18.75 18.07
C MET A 78 26.81 -17.32 18.16
N GLN A 79 27.27 -16.57 19.15
CA GLN A 79 26.90 -15.18 19.43
C GLN A 79 26.99 -14.28 18.18
N ALA A 80 28.12 -14.31 17.45
CA ALA A 80 28.31 -13.45 16.27
C ALA A 80 27.35 -13.77 15.11
N ILE A 81 27.01 -15.04 14.91
CA ILE A 81 26.05 -15.45 13.86
C ILE A 81 24.64 -15.00 14.24
N ARG A 82 24.29 -15.11 15.51
CA ARG A 82 23.02 -14.61 16.04
C ARG A 82 22.91 -13.10 15.88
N ASP A 83 23.96 -12.37 16.24
CA ASP A 83 23.95 -10.90 16.18
C ASP A 83 23.82 -10.42 14.72
N ASN A 84 24.50 -11.05 13.76
CA ASN A 84 24.32 -10.77 12.33
C ASN A 84 22.88 -11.04 11.85
N LEU A 85 22.28 -12.17 12.24
CA LEU A 85 20.89 -12.51 11.85
C LEU A 85 19.88 -11.52 12.45
N VAL A 86 20.10 -11.08 13.69
CA VAL A 86 19.26 -10.06 14.33
C VAL A 86 19.35 -8.75 13.56
N GLU A 87 20.56 -8.31 13.18
CA GLU A 87 20.76 -7.09 12.39
C GLU A 87 20.08 -7.19 11.01
N GLU A 88 20.18 -8.34 10.33
CA GLU A 88 19.52 -8.57 9.04
C GLU A 88 17.98 -8.52 9.15
N ILE A 89 17.41 -9.17 10.16
CA ILE A 89 15.97 -9.18 10.40
C ILE A 89 15.47 -7.78 10.75
N ASP A 90 16.19 -7.04 11.60
CA ASP A 90 15.85 -5.65 11.94
C ASP A 90 15.93 -4.73 10.72
N ALA A 91 16.90 -4.93 9.84
CA ALA A 91 16.99 -4.19 8.58
C ALA A 91 15.79 -4.49 7.66
N GLU A 92 15.37 -5.75 7.53
CA GLU A 92 14.19 -6.14 6.74
C GLU A 92 12.91 -5.53 7.33
N ILE A 93 12.69 -5.62 8.65
CA ILE A 93 11.56 -4.99 9.34
C ILE A 93 11.53 -3.48 9.05
N ASN A 94 12.68 -2.81 9.12
CA ASN A 94 12.77 -1.38 8.85
C ASN A 94 12.40 -1.01 7.41
N VAL A 95 12.83 -1.80 6.43
CA VAL A 95 12.47 -1.61 5.01
C VAL A 95 10.97 -1.81 4.82
N LEU A 96 10.41 -2.92 5.31
CA LEU A 96 8.99 -3.22 5.20
C LEU A 96 8.13 -2.15 5.90
N SER A 97 8.54 -1.68 7.08
CA SER A 97 7.82 -0.61 7.81
C SER A 97 7.84 0.73 7.08
N ARG A 98 8.87 1.02 6.29
CA ARG A 98 8.90 2.22 5.42
C ARG A 98 7.96 2.06 4.23
N GLN A 99 7.95 0.87 3.62
CA GLN A 99 7.06 0.55 2.51
C GLN A 99 5.59 0.58 2.94
N GLN A 100 5.28 0.03 4.12
CA GLN A 100 3.95 0.05 4.71
C GLN A 100 3.46 1.50 4.93
N ARG A 101 4.32 2.40 5.44
CA ARG A 101 3.97 3.83 5.56
C ARG A 101 3.69 4.51 4.22
N SER A 102 4.47 4.18 3.19
CA SER A 102 4.23 4.68 1.82
C SER A 102 2.89 4.17 1.27
N LEU A 103 2.57 2.91 1.55
CA LEU A 103 1.33 2.27 1.16
C LEU A 103 0.12 2.88 1.87
N ALA A 104 0.22 3.13 3.17
CA ALA A 104 -0.82 3.82 3.95
C ALA A 104 -1.15 5.20 3.34
N SER A 105 -0.13 5.98 2.94
CA SER A 105 -0.35 7.25 2.25
C SER A 105 -1.07 7.10 0.91
N SER A 106 -0.82 5.99 0.20
CA SER A 106 -1.52 5.67 -1.06
C SER A 106 -2.98 5.30 -0.80
N ILE A 107 -3.25 4.50 0.24
CA ILE A 107 -4.59 4.12 0.68
C ILE A 107 -5.39 5.38 1.04
N ASP A 108 -4.83 6.26 1.86
CA ASP A 108 -5.49 7.52 2.26
C ASP A 108 -5.85 8.38 1.04
N THR A 109 -4.95 8.44 0.05
CA THR A 109 -5.18 9.17 -1.20
C THR A 109 -6.37 8.58 -1.98
N VAL A 110 -6.41 7.26 -2.15
CA VAL A 110 -7.50 6.57 -2.86
C VAL A 110 -8.83 6.69 -2.10
N ILE A 111 -8.81 6.62 -0.76
CA ILE A 111 -9.99 6.89 0.08
C ILE A 111 -10.51 8.31 -0.16
N GLY A 112 -9.62 9.30 -0.25
CA GLY A 112 -9.95 10.67 -0.60
C GLY A 112 -10.66 10.77 -1.95
N TRP A 113 -10.14 10.12 -2.98
CA TRP A 113 -10.78 10.07 -4.30
C TRP A 113 -12.14 9.38 -4.28
N CYS A 114 -12.30 8.28 -3.55
CA CYS A 114 -13.60 7.63 -3.35
C CYS A 114 -14.63 8.58 -2.71
N ALA A 115 -14.22 9.39 -1.73
CA ALA A 115 -15.09 10.36 -1.08
C ALA A 115 -15.48 11.50 -2.03
N GLU A 116 -14.52 12.03 -2.78
CA GLU A 116 -14.75 13.05 -3.80
C GLU A 116 -15.74 12.57 -4.87
N LEU A 117 -15.53 11.37 -5.40
CA LEU A 117 -16.37 10.81 -6.45
C LEU A 117 -17.81 10.61 -5.97
N ARG A 118 -18.03 10.18 -4.71
CA ARG A 118 -19.38 10.10 -4.12
C ARG A 118 -20.07 11.45 -3.99
N GLY A 119 -19.32 12.52 -3.66
CA GLY A 119 -19.87 13.87 -3.55
C GLY A 119 -20.27 14.50 -4.90
N THR A 120 -19.60 14.12 -5.99
CA THR A 120 -19.87 14.65 -7.34
C THR A 120 -21.06 13.99 -8.06
N GLY A 121 -21.61 12.90 -7.52
CA GLY A 121 -22.79 12.20 -8.05
C GLY A 121 -24.14 12.67 -7.50
N GLN A 122 -24.18 13.68 -6.63
CA GLN A 122 -25.41 14.20 -5.99
C GLN A 122 -25.90 15.56 -6.54
N ALA A 123 -25.34 16.04 -7.66
CA ALA A 123 -25.69 17.32 -8.27
C ALA A 123 -26.64 17.16 -9.47
#